data_AF-A0A442XFE0-F1
#
_entry.id   AF-A0A442XFE0-F1
#
_cell.length_a   1.000
_cell.length_b   1.000
_cell.length_c   1.000
_cell.angle_alpha   90.00
_cell.angle_beta   90.00
_cell.angle_gamma   90.00
#
_symmetry.space_group_name_H-M   'P 1'
#
loop_
_entity.id
_entity.type
_entity.pdbx_description
1 polymer ?
#
loop_
_entity_poly.entity_id
_entity_poly.type
_entity_poly.pdbx_seq_one_letter_code
_entity_poly.pdbx_strand_id
1 'polypeptide(L)' 'MSRIAVRKVGCDIKGNISERGEHIYHMPGQKYYLATRVNPTRGERWFCSQWEAWWAGWRKAKV' A
#
# COMPACT_ATOMS: atom_id res chain seq x y z
N MET A 1 16.76 -13.21 -14.18
CA MET A 1 17.09 -12.71 -12.82
C MET A 1 15.97 -11.81 -12.36
N SER A 2 15.45 -12.10 -11.16
CA SER A 2 14.16 -11.64 -10.66
C SER A 2 14.01 -10.13 -10.73
N ARG A 3 12.88 -9.66 -11.29
CA ARG A 3 12.41 -8.26 -11.14
C ARG A 3 12.09 -8.06 -9.66
N ILE A 4 13.12 -7.85 -8.85
CA ILE A 4 12.94 -7.29 -7.52
C ILE A 4 12.44 -5.87 -7.81
N ALA A 5 11.13 -5.67 -7.71
CA ALA A 5 10.56 -4.34 -7.62
C ALA A 5 11.34 -3.64 -6.52
N VAL A 6 12.23 -2.71 -6.91
CA VAL A 6 13.08 -1.97 -5.98
C VAL A 6 12.12 -1.13 -5.16
N ARG A 7 11.69 -1.68 -4.03
CA ARG A 7 10.93 -0.94 -3.04
C ARG A 7 11.89 0.16 -2.60
N LYS A 8 11.52 1.43 -2.83
CA LYS A 8 12.31 2.55 -2.33
C LYS A 8 12.47 2.34 -0.83
N VAL A 9 13.71 2.34 -0.34
CA VAL A 9 13.99 2.24 1.10
C VAL A 9 13.27 3.42 1.78
N GLY A 10 12.34 3.11 2.69
CA GLY A 10 11.48 4.09 3.36
C GLY A 10 10.07 4.25 2.77
N CYS A 11 9.76 3.63 1.63
CA CYS A 11 8.41 3.64 1.03
C CYS A 11 7.72 2.29 1.18
N ASP A 12 7.49 1.95 2.45
CA ASP A 12 7.06 0.62 2.84
C ASP A 12 5.56 0.54 3.11
N ILE A 13 4.80 1.62 2.94
CA ILE A 13 3.36 1.61 3.14
C ILE A 13 2.70 1.10 1.86
N LYS A 14 1.92 0.02 1.94
CA LYS A 14 1.25 -0.58 0.79
C LYS A 14 -0.17 -0.05 0.68
N GLY A 15 -0.50 0.65 -0.39
CA GLY A 15 -1.87 1.04 -0.71
C GLY A 15 -2.50 0.09 -1.72
N ASN A 16 -3.53 -0.66 -1.33
CA ASN A 16 -4.40 -1.42 -2.25
C ASN A 16 -5.85 -0.90 -2.30
N ILE A 17 -6.54 -1.23 -3.38
CA ILE A 17 -7.94 -0.85 -3.59
C ILE A 17 -8.79 -2.12 -3.42
N SER A 18 -9.72 -2.09 -2.47
CA SER A 18 -10.61 -3.23 -2.23
C SER A 18 -11.51 -3.47 -3.44
N GLU A 19 -12.13 -4.65 -3.54
CA GLU A 19 -13.11 -4.93 -4.59
C GLU A 19 -14.31 -3.96 -4.56
N ARG A 20 -14.56 -3.31 -3.43
CA ARG A 20 -15.58 -2.27 -3.24
C ARG A 20 -15.11 -0.87 -3.65
N GLY A 21 -13.89 -0.74 -4.16
CA GLY A 21 -13.31 0.55 -4.54
C GLY A 21 -12.75 1.36 -3.36
N GLU A 22 -12.58 0.75 -2.18
CA GLU A 22 -12.03 1.46 -1.03
C GLU A 22 -10.50 1.53 -1.11
N HIS A 23 -9.96 2.73 -0.91
CA HIS A 23 -8.51 2.98 -0.85
C HIS A 23 -7.99 2.66 0.55
N ILE A 24 -7.21 1.59 0.69
CA ILE A 24 -6.72 1.09 1.98
C ILE A 24 -5.20 1.07 1.97
N TYR A 25 -4.57 1.67 2.99
CA TYR A 25 -3.13 1.58 3.19
C TYR A 25 -2.76 0.69 4.37
N HIS A 26 -1.70 -0.11 4.20
CA HIS A 26 -1.15 -1.04 5.17
C HIS A 26 0.26 -0.63 5.55
N MET A 27 0.52 -0.50 6.85
CA MET A 27 1.84 -0.27 7.40
C MET A 27 2.63 -1.58 7.60
N PRO A 28 3.97 -1.51 7.55
CA PRO A 28 4.82 -2.62 7.96
C PRO A 28 4.46 -3.09 9.38
N GLY A 29 4.39 -4.41 9.58
CA GLY A 29 4.02 -5.01 10.87
C GLY A 29 2.52 -5.28 11.06
N GLN A 30 1.65 -4.81 10.16
CA GLN A 30 0.23 -5.19 10.20
C GLN A 30 0.01 -6.64 9.73
N LYS A 31 -1.04 -7.28 10.26
CA LYS A 31 -1.34 -8.70 10.00
C LYS A 31 -1.46 -9.02 8.51
N TYR A 32 -2.13 -8.14 7.76
CA TYR A 32 -2.35 -8.33 6.33
C TYR A 32 -1.26 -7.70 5.45
N TYR A 33 -0.23 -7.07 6.02
CA TYR A 33 0.79 -6.38 5.23
C TYR A 33 1.48 -7.29 4.22
N LEU A 34 1.82 -8.52 4.61
CA LEU A 34 2.46 -9.48 3.71
C LEU A 34 1.50 -10.02 2.63
N ALA A 35 0.22 -10.15 2.97
CA ALA A 35 -0.82 -10.60 2.04
C ALA A 35 -1.19 -9.52 1.01
N THR A 36 -1.16 -8.25 1.40
CA THR A 36 -1.44 -7.12 0.51
C THR A 36 -0.41 -7.08 -0.62
N ARG A 37 -0.89 -7.27 -1.84
CA ARG A 37 -0.15 -7.04 -3.08
C ARG A 37 -0.66 -5.76 -3.70
N VAL A 38 0.25 -4.89 -4.10
CA VAL A 38 -0.07 -3.61 -4.74
C VAL A 38 0.07 -3.81 -6.24
N ASN A 39 -1.00 -3.47 -6.96
CA ASN A 39 -1.10 -3.55 -8.40
C ASN A 39 -1.25 -2.14 -9.03
N PRO A 40 -0.17 -1.58 -9.59
CA PRO A 40 -0.19 -0.28 -10.24
C PRO A 40 -1.23 -0.14 -11.37
N THR A 41 -1.59 -1.23 -12.06
CA THR A 41 -2.57 -1.17 -13.15
C THR A 41 -4.00 -0.90 -12.65
N ARG A 42 -4.27 -1.18 -11.38
CA ARG A 42 -5.55 -0.86 -10.71
C ARG A 42 -5.54 0.51 -10.05
N GLY A 43 -4.43 1.26 -10.12
CA GLY A 43 -4.24 2.52 -9.39
C GLY A 43 -3.73 2.33 -7.94
N GLU A 44 -3.39 1.10 -7.56
CA GLU A 44 -2.77 0.79 -6.28
C GLU A 44 -1.31 1.27 -6.26
N ARG A 45 -0.83 1.77 -5.12
CA ARG A 45 0.52 2.37 -5.04
C ARG A 45 1.15 2.19 -3.65
N TRP A 46 2.47 2.38 -3.59
CA TRP A 46 3.19 2.47 -2.33
C TRP A 46 3.30 3.92 -1.87
N PHE A 47 3.28 4.13 -0.57
CA PHE A 47 3.46 5.43 0.08
C PHE A 47 4.71 5.42 0.94
N CYS A 48 5.32 6.61 1.09
CA CYS A 48 6.47 6.80 1.97
C CYS A 48 6.06 7.33 3.36
N SER A 49 4.85 7.87 3.49
CA SER A 49 4.32 8.31 4.78
C SER A 49 2.81 8.06 4.91
N GLN A 50 2.34 7.91 6.15
CA GLN A 50 0.90 7.84 6.44
C GLN A 50 0.19 9.13 6.00
N TRP A 51 0.87 10.27 6.09
CA TRP A 51 0.33 11.56 5.65
C TRP A 51 0.07 11.58 4.16
N GLU A 52 1.02 11.12 3.35
CA GLU A 52 0.85 11.03 1.90
C GLU A 52 -0.36 10.15 1.54
N ALA A 53 -0.51 9.01 2.20
CA ALA A 53 -1.66 8.13 1.99
C ALA A 53 -2.98 8.82 2.39
N TRP A 54 -3.01 9.50 3.54
CA TRP A 54 -4.18 10.23 4.02
C TRP A 54 -4.58 11.38 3.09
N TRP A 55 -3.62 12.19 2.64
CA TRP A 55 -3.84 13.26 1.66
C TRP A 55 -4.29 12.74 0.31
N ALA A 56 -3.84 11.56 -0.09
CA ALA A 56 -4.31 10.88 -1.30
C ALA A 56 -5.72 10.27 -1.14
N GLY A 57 -6.38 10.41 0.02
CA GLY A 57 -7.72 9.89 0.30
C GLY A 57 -7.76 8.43 0.76
N TRP A 58 -6.64 7.88 1.25
CA TRP A 58 -6.54 6.48 1.66
C TRP A 58 -6.82 6.34 3.15
N ARG A 59 -7.60 5.33 3.53
CA ARG A 59 -7.83 4.98 4.93
C ARG A 59 -6.85 3.92 5.41
N LYS A 60 -6.52 3.95 6.70
CA LYS A 60 -5.70 2.91 7.33
C LYS A 60 -6.43 1.56 7.32
N ALA A 61 -5.68 0.48 7.10
CA ALA A 61 -6.18 -0.86 7.29
C ALA A 61 -6.60 -1.06 8.74
N LYS A 62 -7.85 -1.51 8.93
CA LYS A 62 -8.35 -1.99 10.22
C LYS A 62 -7.75 -3.40 10.38
N VAL A 63 -6.84 -3.57 11.35
CA VAL A 63 -6.01 -4.75 11.68
C VAL A 63 -4.92 -5.17 10.69
#